data_AF-A0A494WQ80-F1
#
_entry.id   AF-A0A494WQ80-F1
#
_cell.length_a   1.000
_cell.length_b   1.000
_cell.length_c   1.000
_cell.angle_alpha   90.00
_cell.angle_beta   90.00
_cell.angle_gamma   90.00
#
_symmetry.space_group_name_H-M   'P 1'
#
loop_
_entity.id
_entity.type
_entity.pdbx_description
1 polymer ?
#
loop_
_entity_poly.entity_id
_entity_poly.type
_entity_poly.pdbx_seq_one_letter_code
_entity_poly.pdbx_strand_id
1 'polypeptide(L)' 'MDTKKIGAFLKQCRKENNLTQEQLAEKFGVSARTVSRW' A
#
# COMPACT_ATOMS: atom_id res chain seq x y z
N MET A 1 -9.18 13.82 4.36
CA MET A 1 -8.07 12.83 4.44
C MET A 1 -6.98 13.26 3.48
N ASP A 2 -5.73 13.29 3.94
CA ASP A 2 -4.57 13.58 3.09
C ASP A 2 -4.02 12.26 2.52
N THR A 3 -4.47 11.91 1.32
CA THR A 3 -4.13 10.64 0.67
C THR A 3 -2.63 10.50 0.41
N LYS A 4 -1.89 11.61 0.23
CA LYS A 4 -0.43 11.59 0.06
C LYS A 4 0.28 11.11 1.32
N LYS A 5 -0.15 11.56 2.49
CA LYS A 5 0.42 11.11 3.78
C LYS A 5 0.14 9.64 4.04
N ILE A 6 -1.08 9.18 3.72
CA ILE A 6 -1.47 7.78 3.89
C ILE A 6 -0.67 6.87 2.93
N GLY A 7 -0.49 7.28 1.68
CA GLY A 7 0.34 6.56 0.72
C GLY A 7 1.80 6.41 1.14
N ALA A 8 2.40 7.49 1.61
CA ALA A 8 3.76 7.47 2.15
C ALA A 8 3.88 6.52 3.35
N PHE A 9 2.92 6.54 4.26
CA PHE A 9 2.86 5.63 5.41
C PHE A 9 2.71 4.17 4.98
N LEU A 10 1.78 3.86 4.07
CA LEU A 10 1.60 2.49 3.57
C LEU A 10 2.83 1.98 2.82
N LYS A 11 3.52 2.84 2.06
CA LYS A 11 4.78 2.49 1.40
C LYS A 11 5.88 2.17 2.41
N GLN A 12 5.95 2.89 3.53
CA GLN A 12 6.87 2.60 4.62
C GLN A 12 6.55 1.23 5.25
N CYS A 13 5.31 1.02 5.71
CA CYS A 13 4.89 -0.25 6.31
C CYS A 13 5.12 -1.44 5.37
N ARG A 14 4.86 -1.28 4.06
CA ARG A 14 5.11 -2.32 3.05
C ARG A 14 6.58 -2.75 3.01
N LYS A 15 7.50 -1.78 3.06
CA LYS A 15 8.95 -2.05 3.06
C LYS A 15 9.41 -2.71 4.36
N GLU A 16 8.92 -2.22 5.50
CA GLU A 16 9.24 -2.78 6.81
C GLU A 16 8.80 -4.24 6.94
N ASN A 17 7.68 -4.60 6.30
CA ASN A 17 7.14 -5.96 6.29
C ASN A 17 7.62 -6.81 5.09
N ASN A 18 8.54 -6.30 4.26
CA ASN A 18 9.02 -6.97 3.04
C ASN A 18 7.90 -7.49 2.12
N LEU A 19 6.80 -6.74 1.99
CA LEU A 19 5.66 -7.12 1.17
C LEU A 19 5.78 -6.53 -0.25
N THR A 20 5.29 -7.23 -1.27
CA THR A 20 5.09 -6.64 -2.60
C THR A 20 3.79 -5.81 -2.65
N GLN A 21 3.58 -5.05 -3.73
CA GLN A 21 2.31 -4.31 -3.88
C GLN A 21 1.13 -5.27 -4.05
N GLU A 22 1.34 -6.40 -4.73
CA GLU A 22 0.33 -7.45 -4.91
C GLU A 22 -0.04 -8.09 -3.58
N GLN A 23 0.94 -8.46 -2.76
CA GLN A 23 0.72 -9.06 -1.44
C GLN A 23 0.01 -8.09 -0.49
N LEU A 24 0.36 -6.80 -0.55
CA LEU A 24 -0.34 -5.77 0.22
C LEU A 24 -1.80 -5.66 -0.26
N ALA A 25 -2.01 -5.62 -1.58
CA ALA A 25 -3.34 -5.50 -2.18
C ALA A 25 -4.24 -6.68 -1.81
N GLU A 26 -3.71 -7.90 -1.84
CA GLU A 26 -4.41 -9.13 -1.44
C GLU A 26 -4.87 -9.08 0.03
N LYS A 27 -3.98 -8.67 0.95
CA LYS A 27 -4.33 -8.52 2.37
C LYS A 27 -5.43 -7.49 2.62
N PHE A 28 -5.49 -6.43 1.81
CA PHE A 28 -6.52 -5.39 1.92
C PHE A 28 -7.76 -5.66 1.05
N GLY A 29 -7.78 -6.74 0.28
CA GLY A 29 -8.89 -7.05 -0.63
C GLY A 29 -9.08 -6.01 -1.74
N VAL A 30 -8.01 -5.33 -2.15
CA VAL A 30 -8.05 -4.30 -3.20
C VAL A 30 -7.17 -4.69 -4.39
N SER A 31 -7.25 -3.95 -5.48
CA SER A 31 -6.36 -4.15 -6.62
C SER A 31 -4.95 -3.58 -6.36
N ALA A 32 -3.91 -4.16 -6.97
CA ALA A 32 -2.56 -3.60 -6.93
C ALA A 32 -2.49 -2.16 -7.51
N ARG A 33 -3.36 -1.83 -8.48
CA ARG A 33 -3.51 -0.47 -9.00
C ARG A 33 -4.01 0.50 -7.92
N THR A 34 -4.90 0.04 -7.03
CA THR A 34 -5.36 0.83 -5.89
C THR A 34 -4.19 1.15 -4.96
N VAL A 35 -3.39 0.14 -4.61
CA VAL A 35 -2.18 0.31 -3.80
C VAL A 35 -1.16 1.24 -4.46
N SER A 36 -1.02 1.20 -5.79
CA SER A 36 -0.11 2.09 -6.52
C SER A 36 -0.58 3.56 -6.58
N ARG A 37 -1.87 3.83 -6.35
CA ARG A 37 -2.43 5.20 -6.38
C ARG A 37 -2.45 5.85 -5.01
N TRP A 38 -2.22 5.08 -3.95
CA TRP A 38 -2.03 5.57 -2.59
C TRP A 38 -0.61 6.11 -2.47
#